data_AF-A0AB33TG28-F1
#
_entry.id   AF-A0AB33TG28-F1
#
_cell.length_a   1.000
_cell.length_b   1.000
_cell.length_c   1.000
_cell.angle_alpha   90.00
_cell.angle_beta   90.00
_cell.angle_gamma   90.00
#
_symmetry.space_group_name_H-M   'P 1'
#
loop_
_entity.id
_entity.type
_entity.pdbx_description
1 polymer ?
#
loop_
_entity_poly.entity_id
_entity_poly.type
_entity_poly.pdbx_seq_one_letter_code
_entity_poly.pdbx_strand_id
1 'polypeptide(L)'
;MAVLAVTNGLPEGAICTVVQVQDLLSHMTGNRIFLHQIPRAKDVCGKFLRDQHTWLDNTCPSSEQLADVAKLRRWANAVQKVRGETVKVSVLPGDAYTYMDPIIENAVNIKAAEQAAKEKAAAQ
;
A
#
# COMPACT_ATOMS: atom_id res chain seq x y z
N MET A 1 1.05 5.40 8.54
CA MET A 1 1.23 5.02 7.10
C MET A 1 2.55 4.26 6.80
N ALA A 2 3.27 3.79 7.83
CA ALA A 2 4.60 3.18 7.70
C ALA A 2 4.70 1.89 6.88
N VAL A 3 3.64 1.06 6.90
CA VAL A 3 3.68 -0.32 6.36
C VAL A 3 3.31 -0.38 4.86
N LEU A 4 2.73 0.69 4.30
CA LEU A 4 2.27 0.76 2.90
C LEU A 4 3.09 1.73 2.04
N ALA A 5 4.35 1.93 2.45
CA ALA A 5 5.28 2.92 1.93
C ALA A 5 5.62 2.79 0.43
N VAL A 6 5.68 1.56 -0.12
CA VAL A 6 6.11 1.31 -1.52
C VAL A 6 5.17 1.95 -2.54
N THR A 7 3.90 2.13 -2.17
CA THR A 7 2.89 2.73 -3.05
C THR A 7 2.81 4.25 -2.97
N ASN A 8 3.56 4.88 -2.06
CA ASN A 8 3.61 6.32 -1.87
C ASN A 8 4.85 6.97 -2.51
N GLY A 9 5.56 6.25 -3.40
CA GLY A 9 6.71 6.79 -4.12
C GLY A 9 8.04 6.73 -3.36
N LEU A 10 8.12 5.90 -2.31
CA LEU A 10 9.41 5.60 -1.68
C LEU A 10 10.23 4.65 -2.55
N PRO A 11 11.56 4.82 -2.64
CA PRO A 11 12.41 3.92 -3.40
C PRO A 11 12.28 2.49 -2.86
N GLU A 12 12.16 1.53 -3.79
CA GLU A 12 12.01 0.12 -3.44
C GLU A 12 13.13 -0.35 -2.51
N GLY A 13 12.77 -1.10 -1.47
CA GLY A 13 13.75 -1.65 -0.52
C GLY A 13 14.26 -0.64 0.52
N ALA A 14 13.77 0.61 0.51
CA ALA A 14 14.10 1.59 1.56
C ALA A 14 13.54 1.19 2.94
N ILE A 15 12.32 0.66 2.97
CA ILE A 15 11.67 0.11 4.18
C ILE A 15 11.13 -1.29 3.90
N CYS A 16 10.45 -1.45 2.76
CA CYS A 16 9.90 -2.72 2.31
C CYS A 16 9.99 -2.83 0.78
N THR A 17 9.90 -4.06 0.29
CA THR A 17 9.86 -4.39 -1.14
C THR A 17 8.42 -4.46 -1.63
N VAL A 18 8.22 -4.39 -2.95
CA VAL A 18 6.88 -4.55 -3.56
C VAL A 18 6.29 -5.92 -3.20
N VAL A 19 7.11 -6.96 -3.19
CA VAL A 19 6.70 -8.33 -2.83
C VAL A 19 6.18 -8.39 -1.40
N GLN A 20 6.87 -7.77 -0.44
CA GLN A 20 6.42 -7.73 0.96
C GLN A 20 5.07 -7.03 1.12
N VAL A 21 4.84 -5.95 0.37
CA VAL A 21 3.52 -5.28 0.35
C VAL A 21 2.46 -6.19 -0.26
N GLN A 22 2.77 -6.86 -1.36
CA GLN A 22 1.87 -7.80 -2.01
C GLN A 22 1.49 -8.97 -1.09
N ASP A 23 2.46 -9.53 -0.36
CA ASP A 23 2.24 -10.62 0.60
C ASP A 23 1.34 -10.18 1.75
N LEU A 24 1.58 -9.00 2.33
CA LEU A 24 0.74 -8.45 3.39
C LEU A 24 -0.70 -8.24 2.90
N LEU A 25 -0.88 -7.60 1.74
CA LEU A 25 -2.21 -7.35 1.19
C LEU A 25 -2.91 -8.66 0.84
N SER A 26 -2.17 -9.65 0.34
CA SER A 26 -2.73 -10.97 0.01
C SER A 26 -3.16 -11.73 1.26
N HIS A 27 -2.36 -11.66 2.33
CA HIS A 27 -2.72 -12.21 3.63
C HIS A 27 -3.98 -11.54 4.18
N MET A 28 -4.00 -10.21 4.20
CA MET A 28 -5.12 -9.43 4.74
C MET A 28 -6.44 -9.67 4.00
N THR A 29 -6.40 -9.72 2.67
CA THR A 29 -7.60 -9.91 1.83
C THR A 29 -8.00 -11.36 1.62
N GLY A 30 -7.17 -12.31 2.08
CA GLY A 30 -7.35 -13.75 1.84
C GLY A 30 -7.20 -14.17 0.38
N ASN A 31 -6.83 -13.27 -0.52
CA ASN A 31 -6.73 -13.49 -1.96
C ASN A 31 -5.37 -13.05 -2.48
N ARG A 32 -4.86 -13.70 -3.53
CA ARG A 32 -3.61 -13.24 -4.17
C ARG A 32 -3.84 -11.89 -4.85
N ILE A 33 -3.14 -10.87 -4.38
CA ILE A 33 -3.16 -9.51 -4.96
C ILE A 33 -2.10 -9.40 -6.04
N PHE A 34 -2.42 -8.79 -7.18
CA PHE A 34 -1.47 -8.50 -8.26
C PHE A 34 -1.02 -7.03 -8.24
N LEU A 35 0.09 -6.72 -8.91
CA LEU A 35 0.71 -5.38 -8.91
C LEU A 35 -0.28 -4.25 -9.23
N HIS A 36 -1.11 -4.43 -10.25
CA HIS A 36 -2.10 -3.44 -10.68
C HIS A 36 -3.26 -3.27 -9.68
N GLN A 37 -3.50 -4.25 -8.80
CA GLN A 37 -4.55 -4.21 -7.78
C GLN A 37 -4.05 -3.63 -6.44
N ILE A 38 -2.73 -3.49 -6.29
CA ILE A 38 -2.11 -2.97 -5.05
C ILE A 38 -2.71 -1.62 -4.62
N PRO A 39 -2.91 -0.61 -5.49
CA PRO A 39 -3.45 0.69 -5.06
C PRO A 39 -4.82 0.56 -4.38
N ARG A 40 -5.72 -0.21 -4.98
CA ARG A 40 -7.07 -0.46 -4.45
C ARG A 40 -7.03 -1.25 -3.15
N ALA A 41 -6.29 -2.35 -3.13
CA ALA A 41 -6.14 -3.19 -1.94
C ALA A 41 -5.50 -2.42 -0.77
N LYS A 42 -4.52 -1.58 -1.06
CA LYS A 42 -3.86 -0.71 -0.09
C LYS A 42 -4.83 0.26 0.58
N ASP A 43 -5.74 0.89 -0.17
CA ASP A 43 -6.67 1.85 0.41
C ASP A 43 -7.64 1.19 1.40
N VAL A 44 -8.18 0.02 1.03
CA VAL A 44 -9.08 -0.77 1.87
C VAL A 44 -8.33 -1.32 3.09
N CYS A 45 -7.24 -2.06 2.89
CA CYS A 45 -6.44 -2.64 3.96
C CYS A 45 -5.83 -1.57 4.87
N GLY A 46 -5.45 -0.42 4.32
CA GLY A 46 -4.86 0.69 5.05
C GLY A 46 -5.82 1.34 6.04
N LYS A 47 -7.13 1.35 5.76
CA LYS A 47 -8.15 1.74 6.75
C LYS A 47 -8.21 0.73 7.88
N PHE A 48 -8.34 -0.55 7.53
CA PHE A 48 -8.47 -1.62 8.53
C PHE A 48 -7.22 -1.77 9.43
N LEU A 49 -6.02 -1.57 8.88
CA LEU A 49 -4.79 -1.56 9.67
C LEU A 49 -4.79 -0.45 10.74
N ARG A 50 -5.35 0.73 10.43
CA ARG A 50 -5.44 1.84 11.39
C ARG A 50 -6.45 1.54 12.49
N ASP A 51 -7.58 0.92 12.13
CA ASP A 51 -8.59 0.48 13.09
C ASP A 51 -8.01 -0.58 14.06
N GLN A 52 -7.20 -1.51 13.55
CA GLN A 52 -6.50 -2.52 14.38
C GLN A 52 -5.35 -1.93 15.21
N HIS A 53 -4.67 -0.91 14.69
CA HIS A 53 -3.44 -0.36 15.24
C HIS A 53 -3.47 1.17 15.19
N THR A 54 -4.19 1.78 16.12
CA THR A 54 -4.38 3.25 16.20
C THR A 54 -3.09 4.06 16.24
N TRP A 55 -1.99 3.44 16.69
CA TRP A 55 -0.66 4.08 16.67
C TRP A 55 -0.15 4.37 15.25
N LEU A 56 -0.68 3.70 14.20
CA LEU A 56 -0.32 3.94 12.81
C LEU A 56 -0.78 5.30 12.28
N ASP A 57 -1.81 5.90 12.89
CA ASP A 57 -2.29 7.25 12.54
C ASP A 57 -1.23 8.30 12.84
N ASN A 58 -0.55 8.15 13.98
CA ASN A 58 0.47 9.08 14.44
C ASN A 58 1.89 8.66 14.03
N THR A 59 2.03 7.53 13.32
CA THR A 59 3.33 7.01 12.88
C THR A 59 3.49 7.24 11.39
N CYS A 60 3.98 8.43 11.07
CA CYS A 60 4.34 8.87 9.74
C CYS A 60 5.77 9.47 9.76
N PRO A 61 6.64 9.14 8.79
CA PRO A 61 7.91 9.84 8.66
C PRO A 61 7.66 11.30 8.23
N SER A 62 8.54 12.21 8.65
CA SER A 62 8.52 13.60 8.17
C SER A 62 8.93 13.70 6.70
N SER A 63 8.60 14.81 6.05
CA SER A 63 9.03 15.06 4.65
C SER A 63 10.55 15.00 4.48
N GLU A 64 11.32 15.44 5.49
CA GLU A 64 12.78 15.33 5.48
C GLU A 64 13.28 13.89 5.59
N GLN A 65 12.56 13.04 6.33
CA GLN A 65 12.87 11.62 6.43
C GLN A 65 12.50 10.90 5.13
N LEU A 66 11.41 11.28 4.47
CA LEU A 66 11.01 10.72 3.17
C LEU A 66 12.00 11.06 2.05
N ALA A 67 12.61 12.25 2.09
CA ALA A 67 13.56 12.71 1.08
C ALA A 67 14.95 12.01 1.15
N ASP A 68 15.27 11.34 2.26
CA ASP A 68 16.58 10.73 2.51
C ASP A 68 16.43 9.30 3.05
N VAL A 69 16.87 8.32 2.25
CA VAL A 69 16.78 6.89 2.57
C VAL A 69 17.45 6.54 3.90
N ALA A 70 18.58 7.17 4.25
CA ALA A 70 19.28 6.89 5.49
C ALA A 70 18.54 7.47 6.71
N LYS A 71 17.88 8.63 6.56
CA LYS A 71 17.00 9.17 7.61
C LYS A 71 15.75 8.32 7.76
N LEU A 72 15.17 7.87 6.65
CA LEU A 72 14.01 6.99 6.63
C LEU A 72 14.27 5.66 7.35
N ARG A 73 15.41 5.01 7.05
CA ARG A 73 15.84 3.77 7.72
C ARG A 73 16.03 3.98 9.23
N ARG A 74 16.64 5.10 9.64
CA ARG A 74 16.81 5.44 11.06
C ARG A 74 15.47 5.62 11.77
N TRP A 75 14.52 6.30 11.12
CA TRP A 75 13.16 6.42 11.63
C TRP A 75 12.48 5.05 11.75
N ALA A 76 12.58 4.20 10.73
CA ALA A 76 12.00 2.85 10.76
C ALA A 76 12.58 2.01 11.92
N ASN A 77 13.90 2.04 12.12
CA ASN A 77 14.56 1.38 13.25
C ASN A 77 14.08 1.92 14.61
N ALA A 78 13.82 3.22 14.73
CA ALA A 78 13.28 3.80 15.95
C ALA A 78 11.86 3.32 16.24
N VAL A 79 11.01 3.24 15.21
CA VAL A 79 9.66 2.67 15.33
C VAL A 79 9.73 1.19 15.75
N GLN A 80 10.61 0.40 15.12
CA GLN A 80 10.83 -1.01 15.45
C GLN A 80 11.27 -1.21 16.92
N LYS A 81 12.16 -0.36 17.43
CA LYS A 81 12.59 -0.43 18.85
C LYS A 81 11.44 -0.23 19.84
N VAL A 82 10.46 0.61 19.48
CA VAL A 82 9.32 0.93 20.35
C VAL A 82 8.18 -0.07 20.22
N ARG A 83 7.94 -0.57 19.00
CA ARG A 83 6.76 -1.39 18.67
C ARG A 83 7.05 -2.88 18.47
N GLY A 84 8.33 -3.25 18.44
CA GLY A 84 8.77 -4.59 18.08
C GLY A 84 9.01 -4.74 16.58
N GLU A 85 9.67 -5.83 16.22
CA GLU A 85 9.97 -6.20 14.83
C GLU A 85 8.73 -6.72 14.08
N THR A 86 7.82 -7.40 14.79
CA THR A 86 6.61 -7.97 14.21
C THR A 86 5.38 -7.49 14.96
N VAL A 87 4.31 -7.24 14.21
CA VAL A 87 3.00 -6.91 14.75
C VAL A 87 1.99 -7.85 14.11
N LYS A 88 1.12 -8.44 14.94
CA LYS A 88 0.07 -9.33 14.46
C LYS A 88 -0.99 -8.53 13.71
N VAL A 89 -1.17 -8.84 12.44
CA VAL A 89 -2.21 -8.29 11.57
C VAL A 89 -3.32 -9.31 11.40
N SER A 90 -4.56 -8.91 11.65
CA SER A 90 -5.73 -9.76 11.37
C SER A 90 -6.16 -9.63 9.92
N VAL A 91 -6.70 -10.72 9.38
CA VAL A 91 -7.38 -10.72 8.08
C VAL A 91 -8.62 -9.84 8.12
N LEU A 92 -9.00 -9.31 6.96
CA LEU A 92 -10.23 -8.52 6.84
C LEU A 92 -11.46 -9.41 7.07
N PRO A 93 -12.56 -8.86 7.61
CA PRO A 93 -13.87 -9.49 7.53
C PRO A 93 -14.19 -9.83 6.07
N GLY A 94 -14.84 -10.97 5.83
CA GLY A 94 -14.95 -11.56 4.48
C GLY A 94 -15.67 -10.70 3.45
N ASP A 95 -16.42 -9.69 3.86
CA ASP A 95 -17.14 -8.73 3.03
C ASP A 95 -16.41 -7.39 2.85
N ALA A 96 -15.35 -7.14 3.61
CA ALA A 96 -14.66 -5.84 3.60
C ALA A 96 -13.75 -5.63 2.39
N TYR A 97 -13.41 -6.70 1.66
CA TYR A 97 -12.67 -6.61 0.40
C TYR A 97 -13.39 -7.38 -0.71
N THR A 98 -13.94 -6.65 -1.68
CA THR A 98 -14.53 -7.26 -2.86
C THR A 98 -13.41 -7.71 -3.79
N TYR A 99 -13.26 -9.03 -3.92
CA TYR A 99 -12.39 -9.61 -4.92
C TYR A 99 -12.88 -9.25 -6.33
N MET A 100 -11.93 -8.91 -7.19
CA MET A 100 -12.17 -8.67 -8.60
C MET A 100 -11.18 -9.53 -9.37
N ASP A 101 -11.66 -10.19 -10.43
CA ASP A 101 -10.79 -10.97 -11.31
C ASP A 101 -9.68 -10.05 -11.87
N PRO A 102 -8.39 -10.39 -11.68
CA PRO A 102 -7.27 -9.56 -12.10
C PRO A 102 -7.24 -9.27 -13.60
N ILE A 103 -7.68 -10.22 -14.43
CA ILE A 103 -7.73 -10.04 -15.88
C ILE A 103 -8.78 -9.00 -16.24
N ILE A 104 -9.96 -9.10 -15.61
CA ILE A 104 -11.06 -8.16 -15.80
C ILE A 104 -10.65 -6.77 -15.31
N GLU A 105 -10.08 -6.67 -14.11
CA GLU A 105 -9.63 -5.40 -13.51
C GLU A 105 -8.58 -4.71 -14.41
N ASN A 106 -7.59 -5.46 -14.90
CA ASN A 106 -6.59 -4.93 -15.80
C ASN A 106 -7.20 -4.43 -17.13
N ALA A 107 -8.14 -5.17 -17.71
CA ALA A 107 -8.82 -4.76 -18.95
C ALA A 107 -9.64 -3.47 -18.77
N VAL A 108 -10.31 -3.31 -17.62
CA VAL A 108 -11.05 -2.08 -17.28
C VAL A 108 -10.08 -0.90 -17.12
N ASN A 109 -8.96 -1.09 -16.43
CA ASN A 109 -7.95 -0.05 -16.23
C ASN A 109 -7.32 0.42 -17.54
N ILE A 110 -7.04 -0.50 -18.47
CA ILE A 110 -6.52 -0.18 -19.80
C ILE A 110 -7.53 0.67 -20.57
N LYS A 111 -8.80 0.26 -20.63
CA LYS A 111 -9.85 1.03 -21.31
C LYS A 111 -10.03 2.43 -20.72
N ALA A 112 -10.01 2.55 -19.40
CA ALA A 112 -10.09 3.84 -18.72
C ALA A 112 -8.90 4.75 -19.07
N ALA A 113 -7.69 4.20 -19.12
CA ALA A 113 -6.49 4.93 -19.51
C ALA A 113 -6.54 5.40 -20.97
N GLU A 114 -7.03 4.57 -21.90
CA GLU A 114 -7.24 4.94 -23.30
C GLU A 114 -8.24 6.09 -23.46
N GLN A 115 -9.33 6.08 -22.68
CA GLN A 115 -10.34 7.12 -22.73
C GLN A 115 -9.81 8.45 -22.16
N ALA A 116 -9.11 8.40 -21.03
CA ALA A 116 -8.47 9.58 -20.45
C ALA A 116 -7.40 10.18 -21.40
N ALA A 117 -6.69 9.35 -22.16
CA ALA A 117 -5.73 9.82 -23.17
C ALA A 117 -6.43 10.53 -24.33
N LYS A 118 -7.57 10.00 -24.81
CA LYS A 118 -8.38 10.63 -25.87
C LYS A 118 -8.96 11.97 -25.42
N GLU A 119 -9.46 12.05 -24.19
CA GLU A 119 -10.01 13.30 -23.63
C GLU A 119 -8.91 14.38 -23.48
N LYS A 120 -7.70 14.00 -23.05
CA LYS A 120 -6.55 14.92 -22.99
C LYS A 120 -6.11 15.40 -24.37
N ALA A 121 -6.13 14.52 -25.37
CA ALA A 121 -5.79 14.88 -26.74
C ALA A 121 -6.86 15.76 -27.41
N ALA A 122 -8.12 15.64 -27.01
CA ALA A 122 -9.21 16.50 -27.49
C ALA A 122 -9.28 17.87 -26.78
N ALA A 123 -8.60 18.01 -25.64
CA ALA A 123 -8.52 19.25 -24.87
C ALA A 123 -7.23 20.08 -25.17
N GLN A 124 -6.39 19.61 -26.09
CA GLN A 124 -5.22 20.32 -26.65
C GLN A 124 -5.54 20.86 -28.04
#